data_AF-M5E3E3-F1
#
_entry.id   AF-M5E3E3-F1
#
_cell.length_a   1.000
_cell.length_b   1.000
_cell.length_c   1.000
_cell.angle_alpha   90.00
_cell.angle_beta   90.00
_cell.angle_gamma   90.00
#
_symmetry.space_group_name_H-M   'P 1'
#
loop_
_entity.id
_entity.type
_entity.pdbx_description
1 polymer ?
#
loop_
_entity_poly.entity_id
_entity_poly.type
_entity_poly.pdbx_seq_one_letter_code
_entity_poly.pdbx_strand_id
1 'polypeptide(L)'
;MLNNLTLKIDNYPSRKALNFYNLADRAKAIADQGNKTAAEAASFYAASGDKLADFENYKISDLGSEIMYNAERELTLVYKPGPEIDFKA
;
A
#
# COMPACT_ATOMS: atom_id res chain seq x y z
N MET A 1 31.95 41.81 -5.35
CA MET A 1 30.74 41.88 -6.19
C MET A 1 29.96 40.61 -5.95
N LEU A 2 28.76 40.70 -5.36
CA LEU A 2 27.88 39.53 -5.19
C LEU A 2 27.23 39.23 -6.54
N ASN A 3 27.54 38.08 -7.13
CA ASN A 3 26.76 37.56 -8.24
C ASN A 3 25.37 37.22 -7.68
N ASN A 4 24.36 38.02 -8.04
CA ASN A 4 22.98 37.77 -7.68
C ASN A 4 22.50 36.50 -8.38
N LEU A 5 22.57 35.37 -7.67
CA LEU A 5 21.99 34.11 -8.10
C LEU A 5 20.48 34.28 -8.14
N THR A 6 19.92 34.42 -9.33
CA THR A 6 18.48 34.56 -9.52
C THR A 6 17.89 33.17 -9.67
N LEU A 7 17.29 32.65 -8.59
CA LEU A 7 16.61 31.36 -8.60
C LEU A 7 15.32 31.49 -9.46
N LYS A 8 15.30 30.85 -10.63
CA LYS A 8 14.09 30.69 -11.45
C LYS A 8 13.40 29.38 -11.06
N ILE A 9 12.20 29.48 -10.50
CA ILE A 9 11.32 28.32 -10.28
C ILE A 9 10.43 28.22 -11.52
N ASP A 10 10.78 27.32 -12.43
CA ASP A 10 10.07 27.18 -13.70
C ASP A 10 8.69 26.54 -13.55
N ASN A 11 8.49 25.68 -12.53
CA ASN A 11 7.17 25.12 -12.18
C ASN A 11 7.17 24.50 -10.77
N TYR A 12 6.02 24.56 -10.09
CA TYR A 12 5.79 23.81 -8.86
C TYR A 12 5.33 22.37 -9.18
N PRO A 13 5.64 21.37 -8.32
CA PRO A 13 5.12 20.02 -8.49
C PRO A 13 3.59 20.02 -8.52
N SER A 14 2.99 19.26 -9.44
CA SER A 14 1.54 19.13 -9.49
C SER A 14 1.00 18.53 -8.18
N ARG A 15 -0.25 18.85 -7.81
CA ARG A 15 -0.92 18.27 -6.62
C ARG A 15 -0.84 16.73 -6.61
N LYS A 16 -0.97 16.12 -7.78
CA LYS A 16 -0.85 14.67 -7.99
C LYS A 16 0.57 14.15 -7.68
N ALA A 17 1.62 14.86 -8.11
CA ALA A 17 3.01 14.51 -7.81
C ALA A 17 3.33 14.61 -6.30
N LEU A 18 2.56 15.42 -5.58
CA LEU A 18 2.61 15.55 -4.12
C LEU A 18 1.64 14.59 -3.40
N ASN A 19 1.05 13.62 -4.10
CA ASN A 19 0.04 12.68 -3.58
C ASN A 19 -1.27 13.30 -3.07
N PHE A 20 -1.59 14.54 -3.47
CA PHE A 20 -2.92 15.10 -3.28
C PHE A 20 -3.80 14.73 -4.48
N TYR A 21 -4.74 13.82 -4.25
CA TYR A 21 -5.70 13.36 -5.24
C TYR A 21 -7.09 13.89 -4.91
N ASN A 22 -7.91 14.20 -5.92
CA ASN A 22 -9.33 14.39 -5.68
C ASN A 22 -9.98 13.03 -5.43
N LEU A 23 -11.06 13.02 -4.63
CA LEU A 23 -11.85 11.81 -4.37
C LEU A 23 -12.31 11.15 -5.68
N ALA A 24 -12.73 11.94 -6.68
CA ALA A 24 -13.14 11.43 -7.99
C ALA A 24 -12.01 10.67 -8.72
N ASP A 25 -10.75 11.11 -8.58
CA ASP A 25 -9.58 10.49 -9.23
C ASP A 25 -9.22 9.14 -8.59
N ARG A 26 -9.64 8.91 -7.34
CA ARG A 26 -9.32 7.71 -6.55
C ARG A 26 -10.51 6.79 -6.34
N ALA A 27 -11.74 7.27 -6.54
CA ALA A 27 -12.96 6.53 -6.26
C ALA A 27 -12.99 5.17 -6.96
N LYS A 28 -12.61 5.13 -8.25
CA LYS A 28 -12.53 3.88 -9.00
C LYS A 28 -11.48 2.93 -8.44
N ALA A 29 -10.27 3.42 -8.18
CA ALA A 29 -9.20 2.60 -7.62
C ALA A 29 -9.54 2.05 -6.22
N ILE A 30 -10.23 2.84 -5.40
CA ILE A 30 -10.73 2.41 -4.08
C ILE A 30 -11.81 1.34 -4.25
N ALA A 31 -12.75 1.53 -5.18
CA ALA A 31 -13.81 0.55 -5.45
C ALA A 31 -13.24 -0.76 -5.99
N ASP A 32 -12.29 -0.70 -6.94
CA ASP A 32 -11.63 -1.88 -7.51
C ASP A 32 -10.84 -2.63 -6.42
N GLN A 33 -10.11 -1.91 -5.57
CA GLN A 33 -9.42 -2.50 -4.42
C GLN A 33 -10.39 -3.13 -3.43
N GLY A 34 -11.51 -2.46 -3.14
CA GLY A 34 -12.56 -2.98 -2.26
C GLY A 34 -13.16 -4.27 -2.78
N ASN A 35 -13.47 -4.33 -4.08
CA ASN A 35 -14.00 -5.53 -4.72
C ASN A 35 -13.00 -6.68 -4.69
N LYS A 36 -11.72 -6.41 -4.97
CA LYS A 36 -10.67 -7.42 -4.91
C LYS A 36 -10.53 -7.99 -3.49
N THR A 37 -10.41 -7.12 -2.49
CA THR A 37 -10.29 -7.54 -1.09
C THR A 37 -11.54 -8.28 -0.60
N ALA A 38 -12.74 -7.86 -1.02
CA ALA A 38 -13.97 -8.57 -0.69
C ALA A 38 -14.02 -9.98 -1.31
N ALA A 39 -13.59 -10.14 -2.57
CA ALA A 39 -13.52 -11.44 -3.23
C ALA A 39 -12.48 -12.37 -2.57
N GLU A 40 -11.31 -11.84 -2.23
CA GLU A 40 -10.27 -12.57 -1.48
C GLU A 40 -10.78 -13.03 -0.12
N ALA A 41 -11.45 -12.15 0.64
CA ALA A 41 -12.03 -12.48 1.93
C ALA A 41 -13.14 -13.54 1.80
N ALA A 42 -14.04 -13.40 0.81
CA ALA A 42 -15.09 -14.38 0.57
C ALA A 42 -14.52 -15.77 0.24
N SER A 43 -13.50 -15.83 -0.61
CA SER A 43 -12.80 -17.08 -0.94
C SER A 43 -12.11 -17.69 0.27
N PHE A 44 -11.47 -16.86 1.11
CA PHE A 44 -10.81 -17.30 2.33
C PHE A 44 -11.79 -17.92 3.33
N TYR A 45 -12.93 -17.25 3.58
CA TYR A 45 -13.93 -17.76 4.52
C TYR A 45 -14.64 -19.01 4.00
N ALA A 46 -14.93 -19.10 2.70
CA ALA A 46 -15.48 -20.31 2.10
C ALA A 46 -14.52 -21.50 2.27
N ALA A 47 -13.25 -21.35 1.90
CA ALA A 47 -12.25 -22.41 2.05
C ALA A 47 -12.04 -22.81 3.52
N SER A 48 -12.05 -21.84 4.44
CA SER A 48 -11.94 -22.11 5.88
C SER A 48 -13.15 -22.89 6.40
N GLY A 49 -14.35 -22.56 5.93
CA GLY A 49 -15.58 -23.27 6.25
C GLY A 49 -15.55 -24.72 5.78
N ASP A 50 -15.11 -24.95 4.52
CA ASP A 50 -14.95 -26.29 3.96
C ASP A 50 -13.93 -27.12 4.75
N LYS A 51 -12.80 -26.54 5.16
CA LYS A 51 -11.82 -27.21 6.02
C LYS A 51 -12.39 -27.55 7.40
N LEU A 52 -13.10 -26.61 8.03
CA LEU A 52 -13.72 -26.83 9.35
C LEU A 52 -14.86 -27.85 9.33
N ALA A 53 -15.46 -28.10 8.17
CA ALA A 53 -16.42 -29.19 8.01
C ALA A 53 -15.76 -30.57 8.22
N ASP A 54 -14.46 -30.70 7.94
CA ASP A 54 -13.64 -31.87 8.29
C ASP A 54 -12.97 -31.68 9.67
N PHE A 55 -13.81 -31.58 10.70
CA PHE A 55 -13.35 -31.27 12.06
C PHE A 55 -12.46 -32.35 12.68
N GLU A 56 -12.51 -33.59 12.17
CA GLU A 56 -11.63 -34.68 12.62
C GLU A 56 -10.17 -34.42 12.26
N ASN A 57 -9.92 -33.83 11.09
CA ASN A 57 -8.58 -33.56 10.57
C ASN A 57 -8.16 -32.09 10.62
N TYR A 58 -9.09 -31.17 10.88
CA TYR A 58 -8.82 -29.74 10.88
C TYR A 58 -9.56 -29.00 12.02
N LYS A 59 -8.81 -28.46 12.98
CA LYS A 59 -9.37 -27.79 14.16
C LYS A 59 -9.36 -26.27 14.00
N ILE A 60 -10.20 -25.61 14.80
CA ILE A 60 -10.24 -24.14 14.89
C ILE A 60 -8.88 -23.54 15.27
N SER A 61 -8.07 -24.25 16.06
CA SER A 61 -6.70 -23.82 16.40
C SER A 61 -5.77 -23.76 15.19
N ASP A 62 -5.96 -24.66 14.22
CA ASP A 62 -5.15 -24.73 13.01
C ASP A 62 -5.49 -23.55 12.10
N LEU A 63 -6.78 -23.23 11.97
CA LEU A 63 -7.26 -22.02 11.29
C LEU A 63 -6.73 -20.74 11.95
N GLY A 64 -6.73 -20.67 13.28
CA GLY A 64 -6.17 -19.54 14.03
C GLY A 64 -4.68 -19.34 13.74
N SER A 65 -3.94 -20.43 13.57
CA SER A 65 -2.51 -20.40 13.25
C SER A 65 -2.26 -19.94 11.80
N GLU A 66 -3.09 -20.37 10.84
CA GLU A 66 -3.04 -19.91 9.44
C GLU A 66 -3.36 -18.42 9.31
N ILE A 67 -4.39 -17.93 10.02
CA ILE A 67 -4.77 -16.50 10.00
C ILE A 67 -3.68 -15.61 10.61
N MET A 68 -3.04 -16.10 11.68
CA MET A 68 -1.96 -15.36 12.35
C MET A 68 -0.64 -15.39 11.59
N TYR A 69 -0.48 -16.32 10.65
CA TYR A 69 0.70 -16.39 9.80
C TYR A 69 0.62 -15.32 8.71
N ASN A 70 1.47 -14.29 8.81
CA ASN A 70 1.56 -13.23 7.81
C ASN A 70 3.02 -13.02 7.39
N ALA A 71 3.33 -13.33 6.13
CA ALA A 71 4.66 -13.20 5.55
C ALA A 71 5.15 -11.73 5.50
N GLU A 72 4.23 -10.76 5.54
CA GLU A 72 4.52 -9.32 5.49
C GLU A 72 5.00 -8.72 6.82
N ARG A 73 5.16 -9.51 7.89
CA ARG A 73 5.71 -9.00 9.17
C ARG A 73 7.21 -8.70 9.14
N GLU A 74 7.90 -8.91 8.01
CA GLU A 74 9.24 -8.34 7.82
C GLU A 74 9.15 -6.83 7.63
N LEU A 75 9.47 -6.11 8.70
CA LEU A 75 9.50 -4.66 8.76
C LEU A 75 10.56 -4.14 7.78
N THR A 76 10.16 -3.88 6.54
CA THR A 76 11.08 -3.44 5.48
C THR A 76 11.35 -1.94 5.67
N LEU A 77 12.48 -1.61 6.28
CA LEU A 77 12.96 -0.22 6.40
C LEU A 77 13.41 0.28 5.03
N VAL A 78 12.55 1.02 4.32
CA VAL A 78 12.91 1.62 3.04
C VAL A 78 13.46 3.04 3.26
N TYR A 79 14.73 3.27 2.93
CA TYR A 79 15.33 4.60 2.94
C TYR A 79 14.76 5.44 1.78
N LYS A 80 14.20 6.61 2.09
CA LYS A 80 13.76 7.58 1.08
C LYS A 80 14.81 8.68 0.98
N PRO A 81 15.66 8.71 -0.07
CA PRO A 81 16.61 9.79 -0.25
C PRO A 81 15.86 11.14 -0.36
N GLY A 82 16.45 12.16 0.26
CA GLY A 82 15.99 13.54 0.12
C GLY A 82 16.20 14.06 -1.31
N PRO A 83 15.67 15.25 -1.65
CA PRO A 83 15.83 15.82 -2.98
C PRO A 83 17.31 15.98 -3.34
N GLU A 84 17.68 15.60 -4.57
CA GLU A 84 18.99 15.88 -5.12
C GLU A 84 19.15 17.39 -5.31
N ILE A 85 20.06 17.99 -4.55
CA ILE A 85 20.41 19.41 -4.67
C ILE A 85 21.71 19.49 -5.46
N ASP A 86 21.60 19.82 -6.74
CA ASP A 86 22.75 20.08 -7.62
C ASP A 86 23.20 21.54 -7.41
N PHE A 87 24.30 21.73 -6.69
CA PHE A 87 24.94 23.05 -6.55
C PHE A 87 25.88 23.26 -7.73
N LYS A 88 25.49 24.12 -8.68
CA LYS A 88 26.42 24.65 -9.69
C LYS A 88 26.99 25.98 -9.20
N ALA A 89 28.31 26.00 -9.02
CA ALA A 89 29.11 27.19 -8.72
C ALA A 89 29.29 28.09 -9.95
#